data_AF-A0AAN7WAQ8-F1
#
_entry.id   AF-A0AAN7WAQ8-F1
#
_cell.length_a   1.000
_cell.length_b   1.000
_cell.length_c   1.000
_cell.angle_alpha   90.00
_cell.angle_beta   90.00
_cell.angle_gamma   90.00
#
_symmetry.space_group_name_H-M   'P 1'
#
loop_
_entity.id
_entity.type
_entity.pdbx_description
1 polymer ?
#
loop_
_entity_poly.entity_id
_entity_poly.type
_entity_poly.pdbx_seq_one_letter_code
_entity_poly.pdbx_strand_id
1 'polypeptide(L)'
;MQCLTSLLFLGSALAAPTSYTALEERATQQCGQYQQQSNGGYTLSTNGWGWSSGTGSQCSEINSVSGTTIACDTTWSWSGTATQVKSYTNVQSGFTQKQLSQYSTIPTTWKWSYTGTSLAANVTYDTFVGSSASGANLFEVGARLEVMKAQ
;
A
#
# COMPACT_ATOMS: atom_id res chain seq x y z
N MET A 1 -70.22 30.25 28.30
CA MET A 1 -70.32 29.44 27.06
C MET A 1 -69.65 30.22 25.94
N GLN A 2 -68.45 29.81 25.52
CA GLN A 2 -67.96 29.80 24.12
C GLN A 2 -66.51 29.31 24.14
N CYS A 3 -66.30 28.12 23.61
CA CYS A 3 -65.01 27.45 23.50
C CYS A 3 -64.46 27.78 22.11
N LEU A 4 -63.31 28.45 22.04
CA LEU A 4 -62.58 28.70 20.80
C LEU A 4 -61.48 27.63 20.67
N THR A 5 -61.65 26.70 19.74
CA THR A 5 -60.63 25.70 19.40
C THR A 5 -59.84 26.17 18.18
N SER A 6 -58.56 26.49 18.38
CA SER A 6 -57.62 26.81 17.30
C SER A 6 -57.12 25.52 16.63
N LEU A 7 -57.37 25.37 15.33
CA LEU A 7 -56.78 24.31 14.49
C LEU A 7 -55.38 24.75 14.03
N LEU A 8 -54.35 24.01 14.43
CA LEU A 8 -52.99 24.12 13.88
C LEU A 8 -52.83 23.11 12.73
N PHE A 9 -52.59 23.62 11.51
CA PHE A 9 -52.20 22.79 10.37
C PHE A 9 -50.69 22.47 10.45
N LEU A 10 -50.34 21.19 10.55
CA LEU A 10 -48.97 20.72 10.35
C LEU A 10 -48.71 20.57 8.83
N GLY A 11 -47.94 21.47 8.26
CA GLY A 11 -47.38 21.30 6.91
C GLY A 11 -46.18 20.34 6.95
N SER A 12 -46.29 19.20 6.28
CA SER A 12 -45.16 18.28 6.09
C SER A 12 -44.31 18.72 4.90
N ALA A 13 -43.09 19.21 5.15
CA ALA A 13 -42.11 19.46 4.10
C ALA A 13 -41.38 18.15 3.74
N LEU A 14 -41.52 17.70 2.49
CA LEU A 14 -40.72 16.60 1.93
C LEU A 14 -39.38 17.18 1.45
N ALA A 15 -38.29 16.83 2.14
CA ALA A 15 -36.93 17.14 1.69
C ALA A 15 -36.52 16.17 0.57
N ALA A 16 -36.15 16.69 -0.60
CA ALA A 16 -35.63 15.89 -1.70
C ALA A 16 -34.17 15.44 -1.40
N PRO A 17 -33.78 14.21 -1.77
CA PRO A 17 -32.40 13.76 -1.60
C PRO A 17 -31.47 14.52 -2.55
N THR A 18 -30.57 15.33 -2.00
CA THR A 18 -29.45 15.92 -2.72
C THR A 18 -28.49 14.82 -3.17
N SER A 19 -28.22 14.74 -4.47
CA SER A 19 -27.18 13.86 -5.02
C SER A 19 -25.82 14.38 -4.57
N TYR A 20 -25.19 13.69 -3.62
CA TYR A 20 -23.81 13.96 -3.23
C TYR A 20 -22.89 13.22 -4.20
N THR A 21 -22.03 13.94 -4.91
CA THR A 21 -20.83 13.34 -5.50
C THR A 21 -19.99 12.77 -4.37
N ALA A 22 -19.77 11.45 -4.38
CA ALA A 22 -18.88 10.80 -3.41
C ALA A 22 -17.50 11.49 -3.49
N LEU A 23 -17.01 11.99 -2.36
CA LEU A 23 -15.64 12.46 -2.25
C LEU A 23 -14.73 11.25 -2.48
N GLU A 24 -13.91 11.30 -3.53
CA GLU A 24 -12.84 10.32 -3.70
C GLU A 24 -11.90 10.41 -2.49
N GLU A 25 -11.55 9.25 -1.93
CA GLU A 25 -10.52 9.14 -0.91
C GLU A 25 -9.23 9.72 -1.50
N ARG A 26 -8.76 10.84 -0.96
CA ARG A 26 -7.44 11.34 -1.31
C ARG A 26 -6.44 10.34 -0.77
N ALA A 27 -5.68 9.75 -1.68
CA ALA A 27 -4.50 8.99 -1.32
C ALA A 27 -3.67 9.85 -0.34
N THR A 28 -3.32 9.21 0.78
CA THR A 28 -2.64 9.90 1.89
C THR A 28 -1.24 9.35 1.93
N GLN A 29 -0.29 10.20 1.54
CA GLN A 29 1.12 9.88 1.57
C GLN A 29 1.55 9.43 2.98
N GLN A 30 2.28 8.32 3.04
CA GLN A 30 2.70 7.68 4.28
C GLN A 30 4.19 7.85 4.51
N CYS A 31 4.57 8.68 5.48
CA CYS A 31 5.97 9.01 5.76
C CYS A 31 6.49 8.42 7.09
N GLY A 32 5.77 7.48 7.69
CA GLY A 32 6.15 6.82 8.94
C GLY A 32 6.86 5.48 8.73
N GLN A 33 7.62 5.04 9.72
CA GLN A 33 8.50 3.87 9.62
C GLN A 33 7.77 2.56 9.29
N TYR A 34 6.59 2.33 9.88
CA TYR A 34 5.79 1.10 9.69
C TYR A 34 4.33 1.45 9.40
N GLN A 35 4.12 2.26 8.37
CA GLN A 35 2.78 2.63 7.92
C GLN A 35 2.32 1.66 6.82
N GLN A 36 1.00 1.51 6.72
CA GLN A 36 0.35 0.68 5.72
C GLN A 36 -0.82 1.40 5.09
N GLN A 37 -0.89 1.40 3.76
CA GLN A 37 -2.03 1.89 2.98
C GLN A 37 -2.65 0.69 2.27
N SER A 38 -3.93 0.44 2.50
CA SER A 38 -4.65 -0.65 1.83
C SER A 38 -5.67 -0.09 0.85
N ASN A 39 -5.71 -0.64 -0.37
CA ASN A 39 -6.72 -0.32 -1.36
C ASN A 39 -7.00 -1.57 -2.22
N GLY A 40 -8.25 -2.02 -2.23
CA GLY A 40 -8.65 -3.30 -2.84
C GLY A 40 -7.92 -4.48 -2.19
N GLY A 41 -7.33 -5.35 -3.01
CA GLY A 41 -6.58 -6.53 -2.57
C GLY A 41 -5.09 -6.27 -2.27
N TYR A 42 -4.68 -5.00 -2.21
CA TYR A 42 -3.29 -4.60 -2.05
C TYR A 42 -3.05 -3.81 -0.77
N THR A 43 -1.88 -4.04 -0.17
CA THR A 43 -1.38 -3.28 0.97
C THR A 43 0.04 -2.80 0.65
N LEU A 44 0.21 -1.49 0.53
CA LEU A 44 1.51 -0.83 0.45
C LEU A 44 2.03 -0.63 1.87
N SER A 45 3.26 -1.09 2.15
CA SER A 45 3.91 -0.94 3.46
C SER A 45 5.20 -0.14 3.32
N THR A 46 5.44 0.83 4.20
CA THR A 46 6.72 1.59 4.20
C THR A 46 7.89 0.72 4.65
N ASN A 47 7.66 -0.19 5.60
CA ASN A 47 8.57 -1.25 6.05
C ASN A 47 10.01 -0.79 6.30
N GLY A 48 10.15 0.18 7.19
CA GLY A 48 11.38 0.87 7.53
C GLY A 48 12.23 0.19 8.61
N TRP A 49 12.46 -1.12 8.51
CA TRP A 49 13.18 -1.87 9.55
C TRP A 49 14.61 -1.37 9.83
N GLY A 50 15.25 -0.78 8.83
CA GLY A 50 16.60 -0.25 8.92
C GLY A 50 16.69 1.27 9.02
N TRP A 51 15.59 1.99 9.25
CA TRP A 51 15.59 3.46 9.30
C TRP A 51 16.61 4.03 10.30
N SER A 52 16.75 3.38 11.47
CA SER A 52 17.71 3.77 12.51
C SER A 52 19.18 3.60 12.10
N SER A 53 19.46 2.88 11.02
CA SER A 53 20.82 2.71 10.47
C SER A 53 21.24 3.83 9.52
N GLY A 54 20.39 4.86 9.35
CA GLY A 54 20.66 5.98 8.48
C GLY A 54 20.09 7.29 8.98
N THR A 55 20.30 8.33 8.19
CA THR A 55 19.66 9.65 8.36
C THR A 55 18.97 10.01 7.06
N GLY A 56 17.70 10.37 7.15
CA GLY A 56 16.88 10.57 5.97
C GLY A 56 15.39 10.49 6.23
N SER A 57 14.64 10.39 5.14
CA SER A 57 13.19 10.28 5.15
C SER A 57 12.72 9.42 3.97
N GLN A 58 11.50 8.91 4.09
CA GLN A 58 10.84 8.17 3.04
C GLN A 58 9.34 8.33 3.17
N CYS A 59 8.68 8.48 2.04
CA CYS A 59 7.24 8.58 1.92
C CYS A 59 6.75 7.66 0.80
N SER A 60 5.60 7.02 0.97
CA SER A 60 5.03 6.10 -0.02
C SER A 60 3.52 6.29 -0.14
N GLU A 61 2.97 6.03 -1.33
CA GLU A 61 1.56 6.26 -1.60
C GLU A 61 1.02 5.31 -2.68
N ILE A 62 -0.23 4.85 -2.51
CA ILE A 62 -0.99 4.19 -3.58
C ILE A 62 -1.65 5.29 -4.43
N ASN A 63 -1.23 5.37 -5.70
CA ASN A 63 -1.75 6.33 -6.67
C ASN A 63 -3.10 5.89 -7.26
N SER A 64 -3.24 4.60 -7.58
CA SER A 64 -4.49 4.04 -8.10
C SER A 64 -4.54 2.52 -7.99
N VAL A 65 -5.76 1.98 -7.96
CA VAL A 65 -6.04 0.55 -8.12
C VAL A 65 -7.12 0.39 -9.19
N SER A 66 -6.86 -0.45 -10.18
CA SER A 66 -7.80 -0.79 -11.24
C SER A 66 -7.77 -2.31 -11.48
N GLY A 67 -8.83 -3.00 -11.07
CA GLY A 67 -8.90 -4.46 -11.10
C GLY A 67 -7.76 -5.09 -10.29
N THR A 68 -6.92 -5.88 -10.97
CA THR A 68 -5.72 -6.53 -10.41
C THR A 68 -4.43 -5.77 -10.74
N THR A 69 -4.51 -4.45 -10.90
CA THR A 69 -3.36 -3.58 -11.17
C THR A 69 -3.31 -2.46 -10.15
N ILE A 70 -2.15 -2.30 -9.52
CA ILE A 70 -1.84 -1.22 -8.59
C ILE A 70 -0.76 -0.33 -9.18
N ALA A 71 -0.92 0.98 -9.01
CA ALA A 71 0.14 1.96 -9.19
C ALA A 71 0.44 2.61 -7.84
N CYS A 72 1.72 2.67 -7.49
CA CYS A 72 2.21 3.28 -6.26
C CYS A 72 3.59 3.88 -6.51
N ASP A 73 4.00 4.78 -5.64
CA ASP A 73 5.37 5.31 -5.62
C ASP A 73 5.94 5.33 -4.20
N THR A 74 7.26 5.47 -4.16
CA THR A 74 8.01 5.74 -2.94
C THR A 74 9.10 6.75 -3.26
N THR A 75 9.15 7.81 -2.48
CA THR A 75 10.20 8.83 -2.55
C THR A 75 11.02 8.75 -1.28
N TRP A 76 12.34 8.70 -1.40
CA TRP A 76 13.23 8.59 -0.25
C TRP A 76 14.52 9.36 -0.46
N SER A 77 15.13 9.72 0.67
CA SER A 77 16.50 10.19 0.75
C SER A 77 17.11 9.55 1.98
N TRP A 78 18.20 8.81 1.81
CA TRP A 78 18.89 8.13 2.90
C TRP A 78 20.40 8.32 2.76
N SER A 79 21.03 8.57 3.90
CA SER A 79 22.48 8.52 4.07
C SER A 79 22.84 7.54 5.19
N GLY A 80 24.12 7.19 5.30
CA GLY A 80 24.65 6.23 6.26
C GLY A 80 25.41 5.09 5.60
N THR A 81 25.56 3.96 6.30
CA THR A 81 26.32 2.82 5.80
C THR A 81 25.65 2.20 4.57
N ALA A 82 26.40 2.09 3.46
CA ALA A 82 25.91 1.57 2.18
C ALA A 82 25.55 0.07 2.21
N THR A 83 26.05 -0.68 3.18
CA THR A 83 25.76 -2.12 3.33
C THR A 83 24.54 -2.41 4.19
N GLN A 84 23.91 -1.38 4.78
CA GLN A 84 22.73 -1.54 5.63
C GLN A 84 21.50 -1.05 4.87
N VAL A 85 20.60 -1.98 4.55
CA VAL A 85 19.30 -1.64 3.95
C VAL A 85 18.50 -0.78 4.93
N LYS A 86 17.86 0.27 4.41
CA LYS A 86 17.09 1.23 5.22
C LYS A 86 15.63 0.79 5.33
N SER A 87 15.04 0.34 4.23
CA SER A 87 13.64 -0.07 4.16
C SER A 87 13.46 -1.14 3.09
N TYR A 88 12.31 -1.81 3.14
CA TYR A 88 11.82 -2.63 2.05
C TYR A 88 10.37 -2.26 1.74
N THR A 89 10.17 -1.05 1.20
CA THR A 89 8.83 -0.60 0.80
C THR A 89 8.26 -1.53 -0.25
N ASN A 90 7.13 -2.14 0.07
CA ASN A 90 6.61 -3.24 -0.73
C ASN A 90 5.09 -3.21 -0.80
N VAL A 91 4.58 -3.72 -1.91
CA VAL A 91 3.17 -4.04 -2.07
C VAL A 91 2.97 -5.51 -1.75
N GLN A 92 2.05 -5.78 -0.85
CA GLN A 92 1.55 -7.12 -0.58
C GLN A 92 0.21 -7.27 -1.26
N SER A 93 0.03 -8.36 -2.00
CA SER A 93 -1.27 -8.78 -2.50
C SER A 93 -1.67 -10.09 -1.83
N GLY A 94 -2.95 -10.22 -1.47
CA GLY A 94 -3.46 -11.50 -0.99
C GLY A 94 -3.19 -12.63 -1.99
N PHE A 95 -2.66 -13.76 -1.50
CA PHE A 95 -2.40 -14.93 -2.31
C PHE A 95 -2.85 -16.18 -1.55
N THR A 96 -3.49 -17.12 -2.25
CA THR A 96 -3.94 -18.37 -1.63
C THR A 96 -2.73 -19.24 -1.33
N GLN A 97 -2.37 -19.34 -0.05
CA GLN A 97 -1.31 -20.23 0.41
C GLN A 97 -1.70 -21.69 0.18
N LYS A 98 -0.93 -22.37 -0.67
CA LYS A 98 -1.00 -23.80 -0.94
C LYS A 98 0.40 -24.37 -1.21
N GLN A 99 0.52 -25.69 -1.33
CA GLN A 99 1.82 -26.32 -1.57
C GLN A 99 2.40 -25.87 -2.92
N LEU A 100 3.73 -25.76 -3.01
CA LEU A 100 4.41 -25.31 -4.24
C LEU A 100 4.01 -26.16 -5.46
N SER A 101 3.89 -27.47 -5.28
CA SER A 101 3.45 -28.43 -6.31
C SER A 101 2.04 -28.20 -6.83
N GLN A 102 1.21 -27.42 -6.12
CA GLN A 102 -0.16 -27.12 -6.52
C GLN A 102 -0.27 -25.83 -7.33
N TYR A 103 0.82 -25.07 -7.51
CA TYR A 103 0.86 -23.96 -8.46
C TYR A 103 1.37 -24.46 -9.81
N SER A 104 0.61 -24.17 -10.86
CA SER A 104 1.10 -24.27 -12.24
C SER A 104 1.84 -23.00 -12.66
N THR A 105 1.30 -21.84 -12.29
CA THR A 105 1.82 -20.52 -12.65
C THR A 105 1.46 -19.48 -11.59
N ILE A 106 2.29 -18.46 -11.44
CA ILE A 106 2.02 -17.24 -10.65
C ILE A 106 2.28 -16.05 -11.57
N PRO A 107 1.28 -15.63 -12.38
CA PRO A 107 1.49 -14.58 -13.36
C PRO A 107 1.64 -13.22 -12.66
N THR A 108 2.63 -12.44 -13.08
CA THR A 108 2.86 -11.08 -12.60
C THR A 108 3.41 -10.21 -13.73
N THR A 109 3.17 -8.92 -13.65
CA THR A 109 3.78 -7.92 -14.52
C THR A 109 4.11 -6.71 -13.66
N TRP A 110 5.34 -6.25 -13.75
CA TRP A 110 5.80 -5.08 -13.01
C TRP A 110 6.53 -4.14 -13.95
N LYS A 111 5.96 -2.95 -14.12
CA LYS A 111 6.61 -1.82 -14.76
C LYS A 111 7.01 -0.84 -13.67
N TRP A 112 8.25 -0.39 -13.71
CA TRP A 112 8.80 0.49 -12.69
C TRP A 112 9.87 1.39 -13.31
N SER A 113 10.18 2.49 -12.63
CA SER A 113 11.24 3.42 -13.00
C SER A 113 11.83 4.05 -11.75
N TYR A 114 13.12 4.37 -11.79
CA TYR A 114 13.79 5.16 -10.75
C TYR A 114 14.31 6.47 -11.33
N THR A 115 14.27 7.51 -10.50
CA THR A 115 14.95 8.78 -10.77
C THR A 115 15.70 9.20 -9.52
N GLY A 116 16.91 9.73 -9.67
CA GLY A 116 17.69 10.22 -8.55
C GLY A 116 19.19 10.20 -8.84
N THR A 117 19.98 10.49 -7.81
CA THR A 117 21.45 10.54 -7.86
C THR A 117 22.03 9.60 -6.82
N SER A 118 23.17 8.98 -7.12
CA SER A 118 23.90 8.10 -6.17
C SER A 118 23.04 6.98 -5.59
N LEU A 119 22.21 6.34 -6.44
CA LEU A 119 21.26 5.32 -6.02
C LEU A 119 21.97 4.00 -5.69
N ALA A 120 21.85 3.55 -4.44
CA ALA A 120 22.19 2.20 -3.99
C ALA A 120 20.91 1.48 -3.53
N ALA A 121 20.26 0.78 -4.45
CA ALA A 121 18.96 0.15 -4.22
C ALA A 121 18.77 -1.08 -5.13
N ASN A 122 17.77 -1.90 -4.83
CA ASN A 122 17.34 -2.97 -5.73
C ASN A 122 15.83 -2.92 -5.95
N VAL A 123 15.37 -3.58 -7.01
CA VAL A 123 13.96 -3.86 -7.28
C VAL A 123 13.80 -5.37 -7.36
N THR A 124 12.99 -5.94 -6.47
CA THR A 124 12.99 -7.39 -6.20
C THR A 124 11.58 -7.85 -5.84
N TYR A 125 11.17 -9.02 -6.35
CA TYR A 125 10.10 -9.79 -5.72
C TYR A 125 10.67 -10.56 -4.53
N ASP A 126 9.96 -10.58 -3.41
CA ASP A 126 10.36 -11.32 -2.22
C ASP A 126 9.22 -12.28 -1.82
N THR A 127 9.55 -13.55 -1.65
CA THR A 127 8.59 -14.63 -1.41
C THR A 127 9.12 -15.59 -0.36
N PHE A 128 8.27 -15.97 0.58
CA PHE A 128 8.62 -16.89 1.66
C PHE A 128 7.91 -18.23 1.51
N VAL A 129 8.61 -19.31 1.87
CA VAL A 129 8.10 -20.68 1.84
C VAL A 129 8.27 -21.31 3.21
N GLY A 130 7.18 -21.88 3.75
CA GLY A 130 7.17 -22.64 5.00
C GLY A 130 6.72 -24.09 4.80
N SER A 131 6.73 -24.88 5.89
CA SER A 131 6.24 -26.27 5.89
C SER A 131 4.71 -26.38 5.96
N SER A 132 4.02 -25.31 6.33
CA SER A 132 2.57 -25.19 6.32
C SER A 132 2.15 -23.73 6.10
N ALA A 133 0.88 -23.50 5.78
CA ALA A 133 0.34 -22.16 5.54
C ALA A 133 0.50 -21.21 6.76
N SER A 134 0.42 -21.76 7.97
CA SER A 134 0.58 -21.01 9.23
C SER A 134 1.94 -21.23 9.90
N GLY A 135 2.89 -21.88 9.20
CA GLY A 135 4.20 -22.22 9.73
C GLY A 135 5.19 -21.06 9.62
N ALA A 136 6.34 -21.21 10.27
CA ALA A 136 7.45 -20.28 10.08
C ALA A 136 7.98 -20.33 8.65
N ASN A 137 8.53 -19.20 8.18
CA ASN A 137 9.26 -19.13 6.93
C ASN A 137 10.55 -19.96 7.06
N LEU A 138 10.73 -20.94 6.18
CA LEU A 138 11.92 -21.78 6.10
C LEU A 138 12.87 -21.32 5.00
N PHE A 139 12.32 -20.76 3.93
CA PHE A 139 13.08 -20.25 2.80
C PHE A 139 12.57 -18.87 2.39
N GLU A 140 13.50 -18.04 1.92
CA GLU A 140 13.26 -16.77 1.25
C GLU A 140 13.76 -16.91 -0.19
N VAL A 141 12.92 -16.52 -1.15
CA VAL A 141 13.20 -16.58 -2.58
C VAL A 141 13.05 -15.18 -3.16
N GLY A 142 14.18 -14.51 -3.38
CA GLY A 142 14.23 -13.20 -4.03
C GLY A 142 14.45 -13.31 -5.54
N ALA A 143 13.58 -12.68 -6.34
CA ALA A 143 13.77 -12.53 -7.78
C ALA A 143 14.09 -11.06 -8.12
N ARG A 144 15.39 -10.76 -8.25
CA ARG A 144 15.90 -9.41 -8.54
C ARG A 144 15.65 -9.03 -9.99
N LEU A 145 15.04 -7.86 -10.20
CA LEU A 145 14.83 -7.23 -11.51
C LEU A 145 15.96 -6.24 -11.83
N GLU A 146 16.43 -5.48 -10.83
CA GLU A 146 17.57 -4.57 -10.98
C GLU A 146 18.35 -4.38 -9.68
N VAL A 147 19.64 -4.03 -9.83
CA VAL A 147 20.53 -3.58 -8.76
C VAL A 147 21.20 -2.28 -9.22
N MET A 148 20.86 -1.18 -8.57
CA MET A 148 21.53 0.11 -8.72
C MET A 148 22.68 0.21 -7.70
N LYS A 149 23.82 0.74 -8.13
CA LYS A 149 24.99 0.98 -7.28
C LYS A 149 25.32 2.46 -7.32
N ALA A 150 25.52 3.06 -6.15
CA ALA A 150 26.04 4.41 -6.06
C ALA A 150 27.44 4.44 -6.70
N GLN A 151 27.69 5.48 -7.50
CA GLN A 151 29.02 5.78 -8.03
C GLN A 151 29.90 6.41 -6.97
#